data_AF-A0A9D6TMK9-F1
#
_entry.id   AF-A0A9D6TMK9-F1
#
_cell.length_a   1.000
_cell.length_b   1.000
_cell.length_c   1.000
_cell.angle_alpha   90.00
_cell.angle_beta   90.00
_cell.angle_gamma   90.00
#
_symmetry.space_group_name_H-M   'P 1'
#
loop_
_entity.id
_entity.type
_entity.pdbx_description
1 polymer ?
#
loop_
_entity_poly.entity_id
_entity_poly.type
_entity_poly.pdbx_seq_one_letter_code
_entity_poly.pdbx_strand_id
1 'polypeptide(L)'
;MKRSTAVRRILLGGFSAGAIAASVAAAEPRVTPENYYTNDYHLPGVGYYHAPFRAFFPQPYNHFDPARRMYFYGGQWGVTPYRSIVNISAPTPEAAQRAETRRTDLQRTTHVPRAGFGSTSGSHSIRS
;
A
#
# COMPACT_ATOMS: atom_id res chain seq x y z
N MET A 1 53.82 -19.20 -36.98
CA MET A 1 53.47 -18.42 -35.77
C MET A 1 51.94 -18.32 -35.67
N LYS A 2 51.33 -18.75 -34.57
CA LYS A 2 50.00 -18.34 -34.11
C LYS A 2 49.92 -18.64 -32.61
N ARG A 3 50.01 -17.60 -31.77
CA ARG A 3 49.88 -17.68 -30.31
C ARG A 3 48.40 -17.44 -29.98
N SER A 4 47.75 -18.41 -29.35
CA SER A 4 46.38 -18.26 -28.85
C SER A 4 46.43 -17.83 -27.38
N THR A 5 46.00 -16.60 -27.10
CA THR A 5 45.90 -16.05 -25.74
C THR A 5 44.50 -16.33 -25.20
N ALA A 6 44.39 -17.13 -24.13
CA ALA A 6 43.13 -17.36 -23.44
C ALA A 6 42.85 -16.20 -22.47
N VAL A 7 41.73 -15.49 -22.65
CA VAL A 7 41.28 -14.42 -21.75
C VAL A 7 40.28 -15.00 -20.75
N ARG A 8 40.66 -15.03 -19.46
CA ARG A 8 39.81 -15.50 -18.36
C ARG A 8 39.13 -14.28 -17.73
N ARG A 9 37.83 -14.12 -17.93
CA ARG A 9 37.04 -13.06 -17.28
C ARG A 9 36.65 -13.53 -15.88
N ILE A 10 37.23 -12.90 -14.85
CA ILE A 10 36.86 -13.11 -13.46
C ILE A 10 35.67 -12.18 -13.16
N LEU A 11 34.51 -12.76 -12.87
CA LEU A 11 33.37 -12.02 -12.31
C LEU A 11 33.65 -11.79 -10.81
N LEU A 12 34.21 -10.63 -10.46
CA LEU A 12 34.17 -10.10 -9.11
C LEU A 12 32.84 -9.33 -8.95
N GLY A 13 31.76 -10.07 -8.67
CA GLY A 13 30.49 -9.48 -8.25
C GLY A 13 30.57 -9.17 -6.76
N GLY A 14 30.95 -7.93 -6.43
CA GLY A 14 30.93 -7.44 -5.05
C GLY A 14 29.53 -7.55 -4.49
N PHE A 15 29.41 -8.22 -3.33
CA PHE A 15 28.18 -8.26 -2.55
C PHE A 15 28.01 -6.87 -1.93
N SER A 16 27.39 -5.94 -2.66
CA SER A 16 26.93 -4.70 -2.06
C SER A 16 25.87 -5.06 -1.02
N ALA A 17 26.24 -4.96 0.25
CA ALA A 17 25.28 -4.92 1.35
C ALA A 17 24.37 -3.72 1.11
N GLY A 18 23.26 -3.97 0.41
CA GLY A 18 22.22 -2.99 0.19
C GLY A 18 21.72 -2.57 1.57
N ALA A 19 22.00 -1.32 1.94
CA ALA A 19 21.32 -0.68 3.04
C ALA A 19 19.83 -0.82 2.78
N ILE A 20 19.16 -1.68 3.54
CA ILE A 20 17.72 -1.68 3.70
C ILE A 20 17.36 -0.38 4.43
N ALA A 21 17.40 0.73 3.70
CA ALA A 21 16.65 1.91 4.07
C ALA A 21 15.18 1.51 3.94
N ALA A 22 14.65 0.89 5.00
CA ALA A 22 13.23 0.89 5.23
C ALA A 22 12.84 2.35 5.41
N SER A 23 12.52 3.02 4.30
CA SER A 23 11.67 4.20 4.37
C SER A 23 10.41 3.71 5.05
N VAL A 24 10.28 4.00 6.34
CA VAL A 24 9.00 3.98 7.02
C VAL A 24 8.15 4.99 6.27
N ALA A 25 7.46 4.52 5.23
CA ALA A 25 6.44 5.30 4.57
C ALA A 25 5.52 5.75 5.70
N ALA A 26 5.51 7.06 5.94
CA ALA A 26 4.66 7.65 6.96
C ALA A 26 3.24 7.11 6.73
N ALA A 27 2.59 6.66 7.80
CA ALA A 27 1.21 6.20 7.70
C ALA A 27 0.40 7.28 6.99
N GLU A 28 -0.37 6.87 5.97
CA GLU A 28 -1.26 7.79 5.26
C GLU A 28 -2.24 8.39 6.28
N PRO A 29 -2.62 9.68 6.16
CA PRO A 29 -3.53 10.32 7.11
C PRO A 29 -4.84 9.53 7.25
N ARG A 30 -5.46 9.56 8.43
CA ARG A 30 -6.77 8.93 8.69
C ARG A 30 -7.77 9.30 7.58
N VAL A 31 -8.57 8.35 7.12
CA VAL A 31 -9.66 8.64 6.17
C VAL A 31 -10.83 9.25 6.93
N THR A 32 -11.17 10.49 6.57
CA THR A 32 -12.30 11.24 7.10
C THR A 32 -13.14 11.82 5.95
N PRO A 33 -14.38 12.24 6.23
CA PRO A 33 -15.26 12.86 5.22
C PRO A 33 -14.76 14.21 4.71
N GLU A 34 -13.72 14.78 5.31
CA GLU A 34 -13.10 16.04 4.92
C GLU A 34 -11.88 15.85 4.00
N ASN A 35 -11.39 14.61 3.83
CA ASN A 35 -10.29 14.35 2.91
C ASN A 35 -10.78 14.37 1.47
N TYR A 36 -9.98 14.98 0.60
CA TYR A 36 -10.23 15.00 -0.84
C TYR A 36 -9.32 14.01 -1.54
N TYR A 37 -9.92 13.11 -2.30
CA TYR A 37 -9.20 12.11 -3.08
C TYR A 37 -9.52 12.29 -4.56
N THR A 38 -8.51 12.11 -5.39
CA THR A 38 -8.67 12.05 -6.85
C THR A 38 -9.17 10.67 -7.27
N ASN A 39 -9.69 10.57 -8.49
CA ASN A 39 -9.88 9.25 -9.12
C ASN A 39 -8.59 8.43 -9.04
N ASP A 40 -8.78 7.13 -8.80
CA ASP A 40 -7.73 6.11 -8.74
C ASP A 40 -6.71 6.29 -7.61
N TYR A 41 -6.98 7.17 -6.63
CA TYR A 41 -6.21 7.17 -5.39
C TYR A 41 -6.33 5.80 -4.71
N HIS A 42 -5.20 5.12 -4.57
CA HIS A 42 -5.15 3.76 -4.06
C HIS A 42 -4.82 3.75 -2.57
N LEU A 43 -5.73 3.17 -1.79
CA LEU A 43 -5.60 3.02 -0.36
C LEU A 43 -5.37 1.54 -0.01
N PRO A 44 -4.20 1.16 0.53
CA PRO A 44 -3.88 -0.23 0.85
C PRO A 44 -4.92 -0.92 1.74
N GLY A 45 -5.40 -2.08 1.31
CA GLY A 45 -6.44 -2.85 2.01
C GLY A 45 -7.88 -2.42 1.70
N VAL A 46 -8.07 -1.27 1.04
CA VAL A 46 -9.40 -0.73 0.72
C VAL A 46 -9.69 -0.76 -0.77
N GLY A 47 -8.74 -0.33 -1.61
CA GLY A 47 -8.88 -0.27 -3.06
C GLY A 47 -8.71 1.14 -3.64
N TYR A 48 -9.38 1.40 -4.77
CA TYR A 48 -9.26 2.62 -5.56
C TYR A 48 -10.43 3.55 -5.32
N TYR A 49 -10.15 4.84 -5.09
CA TYR A 49 -11.19 5.85 -4.93
C TYR A 49 -11.83 6.24 -6.26
N HIS A 50 -13.16 6.27 -6.31
CA HIS A 50 -13.92 6.74 -7.47
C HIS A 50 -14.61 8.06 -7.10
N ALA A 51 -14.07 9.18 -7.55
CA ALA A 51 -14.51 10.51 -7.14
C ALA A 51 -15.99 10.82 -7.44
N PRO A 52 -16.57 10.44 -8.59
CA PRO A 52 -18.00 10.65 -8.85
C PRO A 52 -18.92 9.88 -7.89
N PHE A 53 -18.45 8.76 -7.34
CA PHE A 53 -19.21 7.88 -6.45
C PHE A 53 -18.86 8.07 -4.97
N ARG A 54 -17.87 8.92 -4.66
CA ARG A 54 -17.48 9.30 -3.30
C ARG A 54 -17.16 8.10 -2.39
N ALA A 55 -16.57 7.05 -2.96
CA ALA A 55 -16.29 5.79 -2.27
C ALA A 55 -15.09 5.04 -2.90
N PHE A 56 -14.61 4.02 -2.19
CA PHE A 56 -13.53 3.14 -2.61
C PHE A 56 -14.05 1.81 -3.16
N PHE A 57 -13.40 1.30 -4.21
CA PHE A 57 -13.79 0.07 -4.89
C PHE A 57 -12.60 -0.82 -5.27
N PRO A 58 -12.82 -2.12 -5.56
CA PRO A 58 -11.72 -3.06 -5.80
C PRO A 58 -10.91 -2.81 -7.08
N GLN A 59 -11.52 -2.18 -8.09
CA GLN A 59 -10.88 -1.91 -9.38
C GLN A 59 -10.77 -0.39 -9.60
N PRO A 60 -9.80 0.07 -10.40
CA PRO A 60 -9.70 1.46 -10.83
C PRO A 60 -11.00 1.96 -11.50
N TYR A 61 -11.19 3.28 -11.47
CA TYR A 61 -12.28 3.96 -12.14
C TYR A 61 -12.20 3.73 -13.65
N ASN A 62 -13.29 3.24 -14.24
CA ASN A 62 -13.33 2.81 -15.64
C ASN A 62 -12.33 1.71 -16.02
N HIS A 63 -11.97 0.82 -15.08
CA HIS A 63 -11.18 -0.36 -15.39
C HIS A 63 -11.90 -1.26 -16.41
N PHE A 64 -11.25 -1.58 -17.53
CA PHE A 64 -11.80 -2.45 -18.55
C PHE A 64 -11.40 -3.92 -18.32
N ASP A 65 -12.39 -4.81 -18.25
CA ASP A 65 -12.21 -6.25 -18.17
C ASP A 65 -12.36 -6.87 -19.57
N PRO A 66 -11.28 -7.47 -20.14
CA PRO A 66 -11.31 -8.03 -21.48
C PRO A 66 -12.17 -9.30 -21.60
N ALA A 67 -12.35 -10.07 -20.52
CA ALA A 67 -13.17 -11.28 -20.54
C ALA A 67 -14.66 -10.93 -20.58
N ARG A 68 -15.07 -9.90 -19.82
CA ARG A 68 -16.46 -9.41 -19.79
C ARG A 68 -16.77 -8.39 -20.88
N ARG A 69 -15.74 -7.76 -21.44
CA ARG A 69 -15.85 -6.61 -22.37
C ARG A 69 -16.66 -5.47 -21.75
N MET A 70 -16.45 -5.21 -20.46
CA MET A 70 -17.17 -4.21 -19.68
C MET A 70 -16.20 -3.36 -18.86
N TYR A 71 -16.67 -2.17 -18.47
CA TYR A 71 -15.97 -1.22 -17.62
C TYR A 71 -16.51 -1.30 -16.20
N PHE A 72 -15.62 -1.33 -15.21
CA PHE A 72 -15.98 -1.23 -13.81
C PHE A 72 -15.93 0.23 -13.35
N TYR A 73 -16.99 0.68 -12.71
CA TYR A 73 -17.09 1.99 -12.07
C TYR A 73 -18.15 1.94 -10.97
N GLY A 74 -17.93 2.64 -9.86
CA GLY A 74 -18.97 2.80 -8.83
C GLY A 74 -19.55 1.49 -8.27
N GLY A 75 -18.80 0.38 -8.30
CA GLY A 75 -19.25 -0.92 -7.80
C GLY A 75 -20.06 -1.77 -8.78
N GLN A 76 -20.18 -1.34 -10.04
CA GLN A 76 -20.94 -2.04 -11.08
C GLN A 76 -20.13 -2.19 -12.37
N TRP A 77 -20.64 -3.03 -13.27
CA TRP A 77 -20.09 -3.25 -14.61
C TRP A 77 -21.00 -2.62 -15.67
N GLY A 78 -20.42 -1.84 -16.58
CA GLY A 78 -21.13 -1.20 -17.69
C GLY A 78 -20.49 -1.49 -19.04
N VAL A 79 -21.30 -1.47 -20.11
CA VAL A 79 -20.81 -1.66 -21.50
C VAL A 79 -20.04 -0.45 -22.04
N THR A 80 -20.20 0.72 -21.41
CA THR A 80 -19.50 1.95 -21.73
C THR A 80 -18.83 2.50 -20.48
N PRO A 81 -17.74 3.28 -20.60
CA PRO A 81 -17.12 3.92 -19.45
C PRO A 81 -18.05 5.00 -18.89
N TYR A 82 -18.08 5.14 -17.56
CA TYR A 82 -18.82 6.21 -16.90
C TYR A 82 -18.10 7.55 -17.10
N ARG A 83 -18.83 8.54 -17.60
CA ARG A 83 -18.30 9.87 -17.94
C ARG A 83 -18.78 10.89 -16.92
N SER A 84 -17.85 11.43 -16.15
CA SER A 84 -18.10 12.51 -15.20
C SER A 84 -16.91 13.46 -15.19
N ILE A 85 -17.18 14.75 -14.99
CA ILE A 85 -16.15 15.79 -14.82
C ILE A 85 -15.56 15.78 -13.40
N VAL A 86 -16.22 15.09 -12.46
CA VAL A 86 -15.78 15.03 -11.06
C VAL A 86 -14.55 14.13 -10.97
N ASN A 87 -13.37 14.75 -10.87
CA ASN A 87 -12.09 14.07 -10.76
C ASN A 87 -11.52 14.07 -9.34
N ILE A 88 -12.07 14.91 -8.45
CA ILE A 88 -11.72 15.01 -7.04
C ILE A 88 -12.99 15.22 -6.22
N SER A 89 -13.11 14.52 -5.09
CA SER A 89 -14.24 14.69 -4.17
C SER A 89 -13.89 14.15 -2.79
N ALA A 90 -14.72 14.50 -1.81
CA ALA A 90 -14.64 13.93 -0.47
C ALA A 90 -15.57 12.72 -0.32
N PRO A 91 -15.15 11.66 0.40
CA PRO A 91 -15.94 10.45 0.58
C PRO A 91 -17.23 10.75 1.36
N THR A 92 -18.23 9.86 1.25
CA THR A 92 -19.35 9.92 2.20
C THR A 92 -18.90 9.49 3.59
N PRO A 93 -19.59 9.91 4.68
CA PRO A 93 -19.25 9.49 6.04
C PRO A 93 -19.13 7.98 6.20
N GLU A 94 -20.05 7.23 5.60
CA GLU A 94 -20.08 5.77 5.68
C GLU A 94 -18.94 5.15 4.85
N ALA A 95 -18.60 5.74 3.71
CA ALA A 95 -17.48 5.29 2.88
C ALA A 95 -16.14 5.51 3.59
N ALA A 96 -15.95 6.66 4.24
CA ALA A 96 -14.77 6.97 5.04
C ALA A 96 -14.61 5.97 6.20
N GLN A 97 -15.68 5.72 6.95
CA GLN A 97 -15.66 4.76 8.06
C GLN A 97 -15.33 3.33 7.61
N ARG A 98 -15.93 2.87 6.50
CA ARG A 98 -15.63 1.55 5.93
C ARG A 98 -14.19 1.46 5.43
N ALA A 99 -13.68 2.52 4.81
CA ALA A 99 -12.31 2.58 4.34
C ALA A 99 -11.34 2.49 5.52
N GLU A 100 -11.50 3.34 6.53
CA GLU A 100 -10.62 3.38 7.70
C GLU A 100 -10.55 2.03 8.42
N THR A 101 -11.67 1.30 8.52
CA THR A 101 -11.72 -0.02 9.16
C THR A 101 -10.96 -1.11 8.37
N ARG A 102 -10.84 -0.97 7.05
CA ARG A 102 -10.24 -1.98 6.15
C ARG A 102 -8.78 -1.71 5.80
N ARG A 103 -8.27 -0.54 6.17
CA ARG A 103 -6.90 -0.12 5.88
C ARG A 103 -5.87 -1.03 6.51
N THR A 104 -4.84 -1.36 5.73
CA THR A 104 -3.72 -2.21 6.19
C THR A 104 -2.41 -1.44 6.35
N ASP A 105 -2.34 -0.18 5.93
CA ASP A 105 -1.14 0.64 6.04
C ASP A 105 -0.76 0.93 7.50
N LEU A 106 -1.76 1.08 8.39
CA LEU A 106 -1.55 1.23 9.83
C LEU A 106 -0.92 -0.02 10.49
N GLN A 107 -1.16 -1.21 9.93
CA GLN A 107 -0.58 -2.44 10.47
C GLN A 107 0.94 -2.49 10.28
N ARG A 108 1.47 -1.82 9.24
CA ARG A 108 2.90 -1.79 8.96
C ARG A 108 3.66 -0.86 9.90
N THR A 109 3.02 0.21 10.39
CA THR A 109 3.64 1.17 11.32
C THR A 109 3.50 0.79 12.77
N THR A 110 2.63 -0.17 13.08
CA THR A 110 2.43 -0.63 14.46
C THR A 110 3.16 -1.95 14.67
N HIS A 111 4.50 -1.89 14.78
CA HIS A 111 5.17 -2.77 15.72
C HIS A 111 4.71 -2.33 17.10
N VAL A 112 3.52 -2.80 17.52
CA VAL A 112 3.14 -2.76 18.93
C VAL A 112 4.13 -3.72 19.60
N PRO A 113 5.12 -3.28 20.40
CA PRO A 113 5.65 -4.19 21.39
C PRO A 113 4.44 -4.52 22.26
N ARG A 114 3.88 -5.70 22.06
CA ARG A 114 2.85 -6.26 22.94
C ARG A 114 3.51 -6.25 24.31
N ALA A 115 3.21 -5.23 25.11
CA ALA A 115 3.76 -5.02 26.42
C ALA A 115 3.39 -6.24 27.25
N GLY A 116 4.31 -7.20 27.30
CA GLY A 116 4.27 -8.28 28.25
C GLY A 116 4.45 -7.63 29.61
N PHE A 117 3.37 -7.49 30.35
CA PHE A 117 3.42 -7.30 31.79
C PHE A 117 4.09 -8.54 32.39
N GLY A 118 5.41 -8.47 32.54
CA GLY A 118 6.25 -9.47 33.16
C GLY A 118 7.29 -8.77 34.03
N SER A 119 6.81 -8.04 35.03
CA SER A 119 7.65 -7.53 36.10
C SER A 119 7.98 -8.69 37.04
N THR A 120 9.24 -9.13 37.07
CA THR A 120 9.82 -9.74 38.26
C THR A 120 11.24 -9.23 38.44
N SER A 121 11.38 -8.38 39.44
CA SER A 121 12.63 -7.96 40.07
C SER A 121 13.52 -9.18 40.36
N GLY A 122 14.71 -9.22 39.76
CA GLY A 122 15.77 -10.16 40.11
C GLY A 122 16.96 -9.39 40.68
N SER A 123 17.02 -9.31 42.00
CA SER A 123 18.06 -8.67 42.80
C SER A 123 19.45 -9.27 42.58
N HIS A 124 20.45 -8.39 42.63
CA HIS A 124 21.88 -8.71 42.64
C HIS A 124 22.29 -9.43 43.94
N SER A 125 23.20 -10.41 43.82
CA SER A 125 24.18 -10.70 44.86
C SER A 125 25.48 -11.23 44.25
N ILE A 126 26.55 -10.44 44.35
CA ILE A 126 27.93 -10.91 44.28
C ILE A 126 28.19 -11.71 45.55
N ARG A 127 28.78 -12.90 45.42
CA ARG A 127 29.47 -13.56 46.54
C ARG A 127 30.91 -13.88 46.14
N SER A 128 31.74 -13.74 47.18
CA SER A 128 33.20 -13.71 47.31
C SER A 128 33.98 -14.71 46.48
#